data_AF-A0A831L3G3-F1
#
_entry.id   AF-A0A831L3G3-F1
#
_cell.length_a   1.000
_cell.length_b   1.000
_cell.length_c   1.000
_cell.angle_alpha   90.00
_cell.angle_beta   90.00
_cell.angle_gamma   90.00
#
_symmetry.space_group_name_H-M   'P 1'
#
loop_
_entity.id
_entity.type
_entity.pdbx_description
1 polymer ?
#
loop_
_entity_poly.entity_id
_entity_poly.type
_entity_poly.pdbx_seq_one_letter_code
_entity_poly.pdbx_strand_id
1 'polypeptide(L)'
;MAGMVLLGVMTAGCISTEEEVDEARSLMAKGDVRLASVDWNTDPPGIIEAKLVAAHIDFENAYASVAGISPGKEDEPDEAYALRELIQSRIILVSAALEIQSALGHIMDAQDNARLYQYDLWYRDMACAREDLRSAHGYLDGAVSSLNDITMARVPVAMQGDIAAAKITCANLDGRAGRLEAAIDTSLA
;
A
#
# COMPACT_ATOMS: atom_id res chain seq x y z
N MET A 1 -26.12 7.30 -54.80
CA MET A 1 -24.95 7.53 -53.92
C MET A 1 -25.51 8.13 -52.64
N ALA A 2 -25.85 7.35 -51.61
CA ALA A 2 -24.98 6.51 -50.77
C ALA A 2 -23.81 7.32 -50.20
N GLY A 3 -23.89 7.60 -48.89
CA GLY A 3 -22.90 8.34 -48.10
C GLY A 3 -23.38 8.43 -46.66
N MET A 4 -23.54 7.27 -46.03
CA MET A 4 -24.07 7.04 -44.69
C MET A 4 -23.10 7.59 -43.63
N VAL A 5 -23.64 8.36 -42.70
CA VAL A 5 -22.95 8.83 -41.48
C VAL A 5 -22.65 7.63 -40.59
N LEU A 6 -21.38 7.33 -40.36
CA LEU A 6 -20.92 6.40 -39.33
C LEU A 6 -20.73 7.19 -38.03
N LEU A 7 -21.82 7.39 -37.30
CA LEU A 7 -21.78 7.68 -35.87
C LEU A 7 -21.43 6.36 -35.17
N GLY A 8 -20.16 6.21 -34.83
CA GLY A 8 -19.68 5.12 -33.99
C GLY A 8 -20.37 5.20 -32.64
N VAL A 9 -21.34 4.32 -32.42
CA VAL A 9 -21.95 4.06 -31.13
C VAL A 9 -20.87 3.44 -30.26
N MET A 10 -20.26 4.24 -29.37
CA MET A 10 -19.56 3.67 -28.23
C MET A 10 -20.62 3.01 -27.36
N THR A 11 -20.76 1.69 -27.52
CA THR A 11 -21.43 0.86 -26.53
C THR A 11 -20.57 0.92 -25.26
N ALA A 12 -20.87 1.88 -24.38
CA ALA A 12 -20.56 1.73 -22.98
C ALA A 12 -21.28 0.45 -22.53
N GLY A 13 -20.54 -0.65 -22.45
CA GLY A 13 -21.04 -1.82 -21.75
C GLY A 13 -21.36 -1.36 -20.34
N CYS A 14 -22.63 -1.41 -19.94
CA CYS A 14 -22.98 -1.28 -18.54
C CYS A 14 -22.41 -2.53 -17.86
N ILE A 15 -21.18 -2.43 -17.39
CA ILE A 15 -20.63 -3.38 -16.42
C ILE A 15 -21.53 -3.27 -15.20
N SER A 16 -21.96 -4.41 -14.69
CA SER A 16 -22.80 -4.43 -13.49
C SER A 16 -21.96 -4.13 -12.26
N THR A 17 -22.56 -3.53 -11.23
CA THR A 17 -21.88 -3.27 -9.94
C THR A 17 -21.27 -4.54 -9.32
N GLU A 18 -21.85 -5.71 -9.60
CA GLU A 18 -21.34 -7.01 -9.15
C GLU A 18 -20.00 -7.36 -9.82
N GLU A 19 -19.88 -7.14 -11.14
CA GLU A 19 -18.63 -7.37 -11.89
C GLU A 19 -17.51 -6.41 -11.44
N GLU A 20 -17.82 -5.15 -11.16
CA GLU A 20 -16.87 -4.15 -10.66
C GLU A 20 -16.33 -4.53 -9.26
N VAL A 21 -17.21 -5.02 -8.38
CA VAL A 21 -16.85 -5.50 -7.04
C VAL A 21 -15.97 -6.75 -7.11
N ASP A 22 -16.30 -7.70 -7.98
CA ASP A 22 -15.51 -8.91 -8.18
C ASP A 22 -14.12 -8.61 -8.76
N GLU A 23 -14.02 -7.67 -9.70
CA GLU A 23 -12.75 -7.21 -10.24
C GLU A 23 -11.89 -6.57 -9.15
N ALA A 24 -12.45 -5.64 -8.36
CA ALA A 24 -11.73 -5.00 -7.26
C ALA A 24 -11.24 -6.00 -6.23
N ARG A 25 -12.06 -6.98 -5.86
CA ARG A 25 -11.69 -8.07 -4.94
C ARG A 25 -10.52 -8.90 -5.49
N SER A 26 -10.58 -9.26 -6.78
CA SER A 26 -9.52 -10.02 -7.45
C SER A 26 -8.20 -9.24 -7.48
N LEU A 27 -8.24 -7.96 -7.85
CA LEU A 27 -7.07 -7.08 -7.89
C LEU A 27 -6.50 -6.83 -6.48
N MET A 28 -7.35 -6.59 -5.49
CA MET A 28 -6.93 -6.44 -4.10
C MET A 28 -6.23 -7.70 -3.59
N ALA A 29 -6.80 -8.88 -3.80
CA ALA A 29 -6.17 -10.14 -3.40
C ALA A 29 -4.81 -10.34 -4.07
N LYS A 30 -4.68 -9.94 -5.34
CA LYS A 30 -3.42 -9.98 -6.08
C LYS A 30 -2.37 -9.00 -5.51
N GLY A 31 -2.78 -7.80 -5.13
CA GLY A 31 -1.95 -6.83 -4.42
C GLY A 31 -1.49 -7.36 -3.06
N ASP A 32 -2.40 -7.96 -2.28
CA ASP A 32 -2.09 -8.57 -0.98
C ASP A 32 -1.06 -9.70 -1.11
N VAL A 33 -1.19 -10.57 -2.12
CA VAL A 33 -0.20 -11.63 -2.39
C VAL A 33 1.18 -11.04 -2.68
N ARG A 34 1.26 -9.96 -3.48
CA ARG A 34 2.53 -9.30 -3.78
C ARG A 34 3.15 -8.66 -2.54
N LEU A 35 2.35 -7.93 -1.76
CA LEU A 35 2.78 -7.33 -0.50
C LEU A 35 3.30 -8.40 0.48
N ALA A 36 2.57 -9.51 0.63
CA ALA A 36 2.98 -10.62 1.49
C ALA A 36 4.21 -11.38 0.98
N SER A 37 4.51 -11.31 -0.32
CA SER A 37 5.67 -11.96 -0.94
C SER A 37 7.00 -11.23 -0.73
N VAL A 38 6.97 -10.04 -0.13
CA VAL A 38 8.18 -9.28 0.21
C VAL A 38 8.91 -9.98 1.35
N ASP A 39 10.09 -10.53 1.07
CA ASP A 39 10.99 -11.02 2.10
C ASP A 39 11.99 -9.93 2.46
N TRP A 40 11.60 -9.12 3.43
CA TRP A 40 12.38 -8.01 3.94
C TRP A 40 13.75 -8.36 4.54
N ASN A 41 14.10 -9.64 4.67
CA ASN A 41 15.38 -10.06 5.20
C ASN A 41 16.33 -10.58 4.11
N THR A 42 15.81 -10.99 2.96
CA THR A 42 16.60 -11.64 1.90
C THR A 42 16.49 -10.95 0.55
N ASP A 43 15.37 -10.29 0.26
CA ASP A 43 15.22 -9.55 -0.99
C ASP A 43 16.12 -8.30 -0.98
N PRO A 44 16.87 -8.03 -2.06
CA PRO A 44 17.59 -6.76 -2.19
C PRO A 44 16.62 -5.59 -2.40
N PRO A 45 17.01 -4.35 -2.06
CA PRO A 45 16.12 -3.18 -2.07
C PRO A 45 15.32 -3.00 -3.37
N GLY A 46 15.97 -3.13 -4.55
CA GLY A 46 15.28 -2.99 -5.83
C GLY A 46 14.25 -4.10 -6.14
N ILE A 47 14.40 -5.30 -5.56
CA ILE A 47 13.39 -6.36 -5.67
C ILE A 47 12.21 -6.10 -4.73
N ILE A 48 12.48 -5.61 -3.53
CA ILE A 48 11.43 -5.15 -2.60
C ILE A 48 10.62 -4.04 -3.27
N GLU A 49 11.29 -3.01 -3.79
CA GLU A 49 10.67 -1.88 -4.49
C GLU A 49 9.76 -2.38 -5.63
N ALA A 50 10.27 -3.23 -6.51
CA ALA A 50 9.50 -3.76 -7.64
C ALA A 50 8.24 -4.51 -7.20
N LYS A 51 8.30 -5.30 -6.13
CA LYS A 51 7.14 -6.00 -5.56
C LYS A 51 6.12 -5.02 -4.99
N LEU A 52 6.58 -4.00 -4.26
CA LEU A 52 5.74 -2.97 -3.64
C LEU A 52 5.07 -2.08 -4.70
N VAL A 53 5.80 -1.61 -5.71
CA VAL A 53 5.24 -0.84 -6.83
C VAL A 53 4.20 -1.66 -7.58
N ALA A 54 4.46 -2.95 -7.83
CA ALA A 54 3.48 -3.81 -8.47
C ALA A 54 2.21 -3.98 -7.62
N ALA A 55 2.34 -4.17 -6.29
CA ALA A 55 1.21 -4.23 -5.37
C ALA A 55 0.41 -2.91 -5.36
N HIS A 56 1.10 -1.78 -5.31
CA HIS A 56 0.49 -0.44 -5.37
C HIS A 56 -0.37 -0.29 -6.63
N ILE A 57 0.15 -0.68 -7.79
CA ILE A 57 -0.59 -0.63 -9.06
C ILE A 57 -1.85 -1.49 -9.00
N ASP A 58 -1.81 -2.71 -8.44
CA ASP A 58 -3.04 -3.50 -8.33
C ASP A 58 -4.05 -2.87 -7.38
N PHE A 59 -3.61 -2.28 -6.26
CA PHE A 59 -4.51 -1.61 -5.33
C PHE A 59 -5.13 -0.35 -5.94
N GLU A 60 -4.37 0.45 -6.67
CA GLU A 60 -4.88 1.61 -7.42
C GLU A 60 -5.92 1.18 -8.48
N ASN A 61 -5.64 0.11 -9.22
CA ASN A 61 -6.60 -0.43 -10.18
C ASN A 61 -7.85 -0.99 -9.48
N ALA A 62 -7.68 -1.70 -8.35
CA ALA A 62 -8.79 -2.20 -7.55
C ALA A 62 -9.68 -1.06 -7.04
N TYR A 63 -9.05 0.02 -6.55
CA TYR A 63 -9.75 1.21 -6.09
C TYR A 63 -10.55 1.85 -7.22
N ALA A 64 -9.95 1.97 -8.41
CA ALA A 64 -10.62 2.54 -9.58
C ALA A 64 -11.90 1.76 -9.96
N SER A 65 -11.90 0.43 -9.85
CA SER A 65 -13.09 -0.40 -10.13
C SER A 65 -14.25 -0.11 -9.17
N VAL A 66 -14.00 0.20 -7.89
CA VAL A 66 -15.07 0.47 -6.90
C VAL A 66 -15.30 1.95 -6.60
N ALA A 67 -14.46 2.87 -7.08
CA ALA A 67 -14.53 4.30 -6.75
C ALA A 67 -15.84 4.97 -7.20
N GLY A 68 -16.41 4.52 -8.33
CA GLY A 68 -17.63 5.07 -8.93
C GLY A 68 -18.94 4.54 -8.32
N ILE A 69 -18.87 3.49 -7.51
CA ILE A 69 -20.08 2.83 -6.97
C ILE A 69 -20.68 3.72 -5.88
N SER A 70 -21.95 4.09 -5.99
CA SER A 70 -22.60 4.84 -4.92
C SER A 70 -22.73 3.95 -3.67
N PRO A 71 -22.36 4.44 -2.47
CA PRO A 71 -22.57 3.67 -1.26
C PRO A 71 -24.05 3.33 -1.10
N GLY A 72 -24.33 2.11 -0.66
CA GLY A 72 -25.65 1.66 -0.24
C GLY A 72 -26.12 2.38 1.03
N LYS A 73 -27.21 1.88 1.64
CA LYS A 73 -27.72 2.48 2.88
C LYS A 73 -26.70 2.33 4.01
N GLU A 74 -26.61 3.35 4.87
CA GLU A 74 -25.63 3.38 5.96
C GLU A 74 -25.86 2.32 7.05
N ASP A 75 -27.07 1.76 7.14
CA ASP A 75 -27.47 0.77 8.14
C ASP A 75 -27.41 -0.68 7.64
N GLU A 76 -26.95 -0.90 6.40
CA GLU A 76 -26.85 -2.22 5.79
C GLU A 76 -25.39 -2.54 5.41
N PRO A 77 -24.96 -3.81 5.49
CA PRO A 77 -23.65 -4.22 4.97
C PRO A 77 -23.51 -3.88 3.49
N ASP A 78 -22.39 -3.24 3.14
CA ASP A 78 -22.08 -2.79 1.80
C ASP A 78 -20.64 -3.19 1.46
N GLU A 79 -20.53 -4.15 0.54
CA GLU A 79 -19.25 -4.69 0.12
C GLU A 79 -18.42 -3.68 -0.66
N ALA A 80 -19.03 -2.89 -1.55
CA ALA A 80 -18.31 -1.91 -2.35
C ALA A 80 -17.73 -0.80 -1.46
N TYR A 81 -18.48 -0.38 -0.44
CA TYR A 81 -17.97 0.50 0.61
C TYR A 81 -16.78 -0.14 1.35
N ALA A 82 -16.97 -1.35 1.89
CA ALA A 82 -15.92 -2.01 2.67
C ALA A 82 -14.64 -2.24 1.88
N LEU A 83 -14.75 -2.63 0.60
CA LEU A 83 -13.62 -2.80 -0.30
C LEU A 83 -12.92 -1.47 -0.55
N ARG A 84 -13.66 -0.40 -0.85
CA ARG A 84 -13.07 0.91 -1.13
C ARG A 84 -12.24 1.42 0.04
N GLU A 85 -12.79 1.38 1.24
CA GLU A 85 -12.10 1.84 2.45
C GLU A 85 -10.86 0.98 2.75
N LEU A 86 -10.98 -0.34 2.60
CA LEU A 86 -9.88 -1.27 2.84
C LEU A 86 -8.75 -1.11 1.81
N ILE A 87 -9.09 -0.96 0.52
CA ILE A 87 -8.12 -0.74 -0.57
C ILE A 87 -7.42 0.61 -0.38
N GLN A 88 -8.15 1.66 0.00
CA GLN A 88 -7.53 2.96 0.28
C GLN A 88 -6.49 2.86 1.40
N SER A 89 -6.80 2.15 2.49
CA SER A 89 -5.82 1.88 3.53
C SER A 89 -4.61 1.09 3.02
N ARG A 90 -4.83 0.08 2.14
CA ARG A 90 -3.74 -0.69 1.51
C ARG A 90 -2.81 0.19 0.67
N ILE A 91 -3.36 1.14 -0.10
CA ILE A 91 -2.57 2.10 -0.88
C ILE A 91 -1.62 2.88 0.03
N ILE A 92 -2.16 3.46 1.12
CA ILE A 92 -1.38 4.22 2.09
C ILE A 92 -0.31 3.34 2.77
N LEU A 93 -0.67 2.10 3.12
CA LEU A 93 0.26 1.14 3.71
C LEU A 93 1.42 0.80 2.76
N VAL A 94 1.17 0.67 1.46
CA VAL A 94 2.25 0.43 0.48
C VAL A 94 3.15 1.65 0.35
N SER A 95 2.63 2.87 0.44
CA SER A 95 3.46 4.07 0.53
C SER A 95 4.39 4.01 1.74
N ALA A 96 3.89 3.61 2.92
CA ALA A 96 4.75 3.39 4.09
C ALA A 96 5.83 2.33 3.83
N ALA A 97 5.47 1.21 3.19
CA ALA A 97 6.41 0.14 2.89
C ALA A 97 7.52 0.60 1.93
N LEU A 98 7.20 1.43 0.93
CA LEU A 98 8.18 2.01 0.01
C LEU A 98 9.19 2.90 0.75
N GLU A 99 8.73 3.73 1.68
CA GLU A 99 9.59 4.55 2.53
C GLU A 99 10.51 3.69 3.41
N ILE A 100 9.98 2.60 4.01
CA ILE A 100 10.81 1.64 4.77
C ILE A 100 11.87 0.98 3.89
N GLN A 101 11.53 0.66 2.64
CA GLN A 101 12.47 0.09 1.68
C GLN A 101 13.54 1.11 1.26
N SER A 102 13.17 2.37 1.04
CA SER A 102 14.11 3.45 0.73
C SER A 102 15.11 3.64 1.87
N ALA A 103 14.61 3.71 3.12
CA ALA A 103 15.45 3.77 4.31
C ALA A 103 16.43 2.60 4.41
N LEU A 104 15.98 1.37 4.09
CA LEU A 104 16.85 0.20 4.05
C LEU A 104 17.97 0.36 3.01
N GLY A 105 17.65 0.90 1.83
CA GLY A 105 18.63 1.21 0.79
C GLY A 105 19.70 2.19 1.29
N HIS A 106 19.28 3.29 1.91
CA HIS A 106 20.20 4.25 2.50
C HIS A 106 21.06 3.69 3.64
N ILE A 107 20.52 2.80 4.47
CA ILE A 107 21.31 2.11 5.51
C ILE A 107 22.38 1.21 4.87
N MET A 108 22.06 0.51 3.78
CA MET A 108 23.02 -0.32 3.06
C MET A 108 24.12 0.53 2.41
N ASP A 109 23.77 1.62 1.75
CA ASP A 109 24.73 2.57 1.16
C ASP A 109 25.64 3.18 2.24
N ALA A 110 25.06 3.53 3.39
CA ALA A 110 25.83 3.99 4.54
C ALA A 110 26.84 2.91 4.98
N GLN A 111 26.44 1.66 5.12
CA GLN A 111 27.37 0.58 5.50
C GLN A 111 28.54 0.45 4.52
N ASP A 112 28.30 0.61 3.21
CA ASP A 112 29.36 0.60 2.21
C ASP A 112 30.26 1.84 2.31
N ASN A 113 29.69 3.03 2.52
CA ASN A 113 30.47 4.25 2.74
C ASN A 113 31.33 4.20 4.01
N ALA A 114 30.84 3.56 5.07
CA ALA A 114 31.62 3.32 6.29
C ALA A 114 32.83 2.42 6.03
N ARG A 115 32.68 1.35 5.22
CA ARG A 115 33.78 0.45 4.83
C ARG A 115 34.85 1.17 4.00
N LEU A 116 34.46 2.21 3.27
CA LEU A 116 35.33 3.05 2.46
C LEU A 116 35.88 4.27 3.20
N TYR A 117 35.59 4.42 4.51
CA TYR A 117 35.96 5.58 5.33
C TYR A 117 35.42 6.92 4.79
N GLN A 118 34.29 6.89 4.07
CA GLN A 118 33.61 8.07 3.51
C GLN A 118 32.56 8.60 4.49
N TYR A 119 33.02 9.09 5.65
CA TYR A 119 32.13 9.44 6.77
C TYR A 119 31.09 10.51 6.44
N ASP A 120 31.41 11.51 5.61
CA ASP A 120 30.44 12.53 5.22
C ASP A 120 29.25 11.92 4.45
N LEU A 121 29.50 10.93 3.58
CA LEU A 121 28.45 10.22 2.86
C LEU A 121 27.68 9.29 3.79
N TRP A 122 28.37 8.61 4.70
CA TRP A 122 27.74 7.79 5.73
C TRP A 122 26.73 8.59 6.57
N TYR A 123 27.13 9.75 7.08
CA TYR A 123 26.23 10.62 7.87
C TYR A 123 25.03 11.09 7.05
N ARG A 124 25.24 11.44 5.78
CA ARG A 124 24.17 11.85 4.88
C ARG A 124 23.17 10.72 4.67
N ASP A 125 23.64 9.52 4.35
CA ASP A 125 22.76 8.40 4.06
C ASP A 125 22.00 7.94 5.33
N MET A 126 22.64 7.96 6.51
CA MET A 126 21.94 7.74 7.79
C MET A 126 20.87 8.81 8.08
N ALA A 127 21.10 10.06 7.68
CA ALA A 127 20.11 11.14 7.83
C ALA A 127 18.92 10.94 6.87
N CYS A 128 19.17 10.58 5.60
CA CYS A 128 18.12 10.24 4.64
C CYS A 128 17.30 9.04 5.12
N ALA A 129 17.94 7.98 5.64
CA ALA A 129 17.24 6.83 6.20
C ALA A 129 16.29 7.21 7.34
N ARG A 130 16.69 8.13 8.23
CA ARG A 130 15.81 8.64 9.30
C ARG A 130 14.64 9.45 8.75
N GLU A 131 14.86 10.25 7.70
CA GLU A 131 13.80 11.04 7.09
C GLU A 131 12.73 10.13 6.46
N ASP A 132 13.16 9.10 5.72
CA ASP A 132 12.28 8.09 5.13
C ASP A 132 11.51 7.32 6.20
N LEU A 133 12.15 6.90 7.30
CA LEU A 133 11.45 6.21 8.41
C LEU A 133 10.41 7.11 9.08
N ARG A 134 10.70 8.41 9.22
CA ARG A 134 9.71 9.38 9.71
C ARG A 134 8.53 9.54 8.74
N SER A 135 8.79 9.54 7.43
CA SER A 135 7.74 9.54 6.40
C SER A 135 6.89 8.27 6.50
N ALA A 136 7.53 7.11 6.63
CA ALA A 136 6.89 5.82 6.80
C ALA A 136 5.92 5.80 7.99
N HIS A 137 6.34 6.31 9.15
CA HIS A 137 5.49 6.46 10.34
C HIS A 137 4.24 7.30 10.06
N GLY A 138 4.39 8.43 9.37
CA GLY A 138 3.26 9.27 8.99
C GLY A 138 2.23 8.54 8.12
N TYR A 139 2.69 7.73 7.16
CA TYR A 139 1.81 6.89 6.35
C TYR A 139 1.18 5.74 7.15
N LEU A 140 1.94 5.09 8.04
CA LEU A 140 1.41 4.02 8.90
C LEU A 140 0.30 4.53 9.82
N ASP A 141 0.51 5.68 10.45
CA ASP A 141 -0.52 6.36 11.25
C ASP A 141 -1.76 6.68 10.42
N GLY A 142 -1.58 7.18 9.19
CA GLY A 142 -2.67 7.43 8.26
C GLY A 142 -3.44 6.16 7.88
N ALA A 143 -2.73 5.07 7.59
CA ALA A 143 -3.33 3.78 7.25
C ALA A 143 -4.10 3.19 8.44
N VAL A 144 -3.57 3.29 9.65
CA VAL A 144 -4.22 2.85 10.90
C VAL A 144 -5.45 3.68 11.20
N SER A 145 -5.38 5.02 11.06
CA SER A 145 -6.54 5.90 11.23
C SER A 145 -7.65 5.52 10.25
N SER A 146 -7.32 5.39 8.96
CA SER A 146 -8.27 4.97 7.93
C SER A 146 -8.95 3.63 8.27
N LEU A 147 -8.21 2.62 8.76
CA LEU A 147 -8.80 1.34 9.18
C LEU A 147 -9.65 1.42 10.46
N ASN A 148 -9.42 2.41 11.31
CA ASN A 148 -10.20 2.64 12.52
C ASN A 148 -11.48 3.43 12.23
N ASP A 149 -11.46 4.26 11.18
CA ASP A 149 -12.60 5.06 10.74
C ASP A 149 -13.62 4.25 9.91
N ILE A 150 -13.25 3.03 9.47
CA ILE A 150 -14.19 2.12 8.79
C ILE A 150 -15.37 1.80 9.69
N THR A 151 -16.58 2.10 9.22
CA THR A 151 -17.81 1.83 9.96
C THR A 151 -18.11 0.33 9.93
N MET A 152 -17.74 -0.38 11.00
CA MET A 152 -17.86 -1.86 11.08
C MET A 152 -19.29 -2.40 10.87
N ALA A 153 -20.33 -1.62 11.18
CA ALA A 153 -21.73 -2.01 10.93
C ALA A 153 -22.03 -2.17 9.43
N ARG A 154 -21.28 -1.48 8.57
CA ARG A 154 -21.40 -1.53 7.11
C ARG A 154 -20.47 -2.56 6.48
N VAL A 155 -19.62 -3.22 7.27
CA VAL A 155 -18.66 -4.20 6.77
C VAL A 155 -19.28 -5.60 6.81
N PRO A 156 -19.39 -6.31 5.66
CA PRO A 156 -19.80 -7.70 5.64
C PRO A 156 -18.92 -8.57 6.56
N VAL A 157 -19.53 -9.50 7.29
CA VAL A 157 -18.82 -10.35 8.27
C VAL A 157 -17.59 -11.04 7.67
N ALA A 158 -17.67 -11.46 6.40
CA ALA A 158 -16.58 -12.11 5.69
C ALA A 158 -15.32 -11.22 5.55
N MET A 159 -15.46 -9.90 5.54
CA MET A 159 -14.36 -8.95 5.34
C MET A 159 -13.81 -8.35 6.63
N GLN A 160 -14.46 -8.59 7.78
CA GLN A 160 -13.98 -8.07 9.06
C GLN A 160 -12.61 -8.65 9.43
N GLY A 161 -12.35 -9.90 9.01
CA GLY A 161 -11.04 -10.53 9.12
C GLY A 161 -9.96 -9.81 8.32
N ASP A 162 -10.29 -9.30 7.13
CA ASP A 162 -9.33 -8.60 6.26
C ASP A 162 -8.92 -7.25 6.84
N ILE A 163 -9.86 -6.55 7.49
CA ILE A 163 -9.58 -5.32 8.25
C ILE A 163 -8.70 -5.62 9.48
N ALA A 164 -8.95 -6.73 10.19
CA ALA A 164 -8.10 -7.11 11.30
C ALA A 164 -6.67 -7.46 10.82
N ALA A 165 -6.56 -8.23 9.73
CA ALA A 165 -5.29 -8.55 9.10
C ALA A 165 -4.55 -7.29 8.63
N ALA A 166 -5.27 -6.30 8.08
CA ALA A 166 -4.72 -5.00 7.71
C ALA A 166 -4.00 -4.32 8.87
N LYS A 167 -4.67 -4.23 10.03
CA LYS A 167 -4.13 -3.60 11.23
C LYS A 167 -2.88 -4.33 11.73
N ILE A 168 -2.87 -5.65 11.66
CA ILE A 168 -1.70 -6.46 11.99
C ILE A 168 -0.52 -6.15 11.05
N THR A 169 -0.77 -6.01 9.74
CA THR A 169 0.27 -5.64 8.78
C THR A 169 0.84 -4.25 9.07
N CYS A 170 0.00 -3.26 9.40
CA CYS A 170 0.48 -1.94 9.84
C CYS A 170 1.41 -2.06 11.05
N ALA A 171 1.00 -2.78 12.10
CA ALA A 171 1.80 -2.96 13.31
C ALA A 171 3.12 -3.69 13.05
N ASN A 172 3.13 -4.65 12.12
CA ASN A 172 4.35 -5.36 11.74
C ASN A 172 5.35 -4.47 11.00
N LEU A 173 4.86 -3.60 10.11
CA LEU A 173 5.69 -2.62 9.39
C LEU A 173 6.20 -1.52 10.32
N ASP A 174 5.36 -1.02 11.22
CA ASP A 174 5.73 -0.07 12.27
C ASP A 174 6.85 -0.64 13.16
N GLY A 175 6.66 -1.87 13.66
CA GLY A 175 7.70 -2.56 14.42
C GLY A 175 8.99 -2.78 13.63
N ARG A 176 8.93 -2.89 12.30
CA ARG A 176 10.12 -2.93 11.44
C ARG A 176 10.80 -1.57 11.32
N ALA A 177 10.04 -0.51 11.09
CA ALA A 177 10.57 0.85 11.04
C ALA A 177 11.30 1.18 12.35
N GLY A 178 10.67 0.91 13.51
CA GLY A 178 11.30 1.13 14.82
C GLY A 178 12.59 0.35 15.06
N ARG A 179 12.71 -0.87 14.50
CA ARG A 179 13.98 -1.63 14.57
C ARG A 179 15.09 -1.01 13.72
N LEU A 180 14.74 -0.45 12.55
CA LEU A 180 15.71 0.25 11.70
C LEU A 180 16.17 1.55 12.36
N GLU A 181 15.25 2.31 12.96
CA GLU A 181 15.58 3.52 13.73
C GLU A 181 16.56 3.21 14.87
N ALA A 182 16.27 2.18 15.67
CA ALA A 182 17.17 1.76 16.75
C ALA A 182 18.57 1.34 16.24
N ALA A 183 18.63 0.72 15.05
CA ALA A 183 19.91 0.35 14.43
C ALA A 183 20.70 1.59 13.96
N ILE A 184 20.03 2.59 13.39
CA ILE A 184 20.65 3.88 13.02
C ILE A 184 21.16 4.59 14.28
N ASP A 185 20.34 4.69 15.33
CA ASP A 185 20.70 5.35 16.58
C ASP A 185 21.92 4.71 17.24
N THR A 186 21.97 3.37 17.27
CA THR A 186 23.12 2.63 17.79
C THR A 186 24.38 2.88 16.97
N SER A 187 24.25 3.08 15.65
CA SER A 187 25.40 3.31 14.77
C SER A 187 25.96 4.73 14.89
N LEU A 188 25.15 5.69 15.34
CA LEU A 188 25.51 7.11 15.50
C LEU A 188 25.97 7.49 16.92
N ALA A 189 25.78 6.59 17.90
CA ALA A 189 26.17 6.79 19.29
C ALA A 189 27.67 6.52 19.53
#